data_AF-A0A803RCM3-F1
#
_entry.id   AF-A0A803RCM3-F1
#
_cell.length_a   1.000
_cell.length_b   1.000
_cell.length_c   1.000
_cell.angle_alpha   90.00
_cell.angle_beta   90.00
_cell.angle_gamma   90.00
#
_symmetry.space_group_name_H-M   'P 1'
#
loop_
_entity.id
_entity.type
_entity.pdbx_description
1 polymer ?
#
loop_
_entity_poly.entity_id
_entity_poly.type
_entity_poly.pdbx_seq_one_letter_code
_entity_poly.pdbx_strand_id
1 'polypeptide(L)'
;MIRSVFEAAASVHPEMHSPNSRAIYGVDVMLDSSYRPKLLEVTYCPDCTRACNYDTEAIVGGGGVIRGRDFFNIVFGCLFLNETAHVSPI
;
A
#
# COMPACT_ATOMS: atom_id res chain seq x y z
N MET A 1 5.50 10.26 5.79
CA MET A 1 5.00 9.46 6.92
C MET A 1 5.19 7.97 6.66
N ILE A 2 4.43 7.34 5.74
CA ILE A 2 4.48 5.87 5.52
C ILE A 2 5.91 5.40 5.17
N ARG A 3 6.57 6.03 4.20
CA ARG A 3 7.96 5.74 3.83
C ARG A 3 8.91 5.73 5.04
N SER A 4 8.83 6.76 5.88
CA SER A 4 9.69 6.91 7.06
C SER A 4 9.49 5.78 8.08
N VAL A 5 8.29 5.20 8.18
CA VAL A 5 8.02 4.05 9.06
C VAL A 5 8.79 2.82 8.59
N PHE A 6 8.73 2.52 7.28
CA PHE A 6 9.44 1.37 6.72
C PHE A 6 10.96 1.57 6.68
N GLU A 7 11.44 2.79 6.40
CA GLU A 7 12.88 3.12 6.50
C GLU A 7 13.41 2.96 7.93
N ALA A 8 12.63 3.39 8.94
CA ALA A 8 13.00 3.20 10.34
C ALA A 8 12.99 1.72 10.76
N ALA A 9 12.00 0.94 10.32
CA ALA A 9 11.96 -0.50 10.60
C ALA A 9 13.16 -1.22 9.95
N ALA A 10 13.50 -0.89 8.71
CA ALA A 10 14.64 -1.47 7.99
C ALA A 10 15.99 -1.08 8.59
N SER A 11 16.11 0.10 9.22
CA SER A 11 17.35 0.52 9.88
C SER A 11 17.56 -0.17 11.23
N VAL A 12 16.48 -0.52 11.94
CA VAL A 12 16.54 -1.25 13.22
C VAL A 12 16.67 -2.76 13.01
N HIS A 13 16.02 -3.31 11.97
CA HIS A 13 15.98 -4.75 11.68
C HIS A 13 16.46 -5.08 10.25
N PRO A 14 17.74 -4.81 9.92
CA PRO A 14 18.28 -5.08 8.58
C PRO A 14 18.26 -6.57 8.20
N GLU A 15 18.28 -7.47 9.19
CA GLU A 15 18.21 -8.92 9.01
C GLU A 15 16.87 -9.42 8.44
N MET A 16 15.81 -8.63 8.58
CA MET A 16 14.48 -9.00 8.08
C MET A 16 14.35 -8.80 6.56
N HIS A 17 15.30 -8.12 5.90
CA HIS A 17 15.27 -7.94 4.45
C HIS A 17 15.58 -9.25 3.71
N SER A 18 14.73 -9.58 2.74
CA SER A 18 14.94 -10.71 1.84
C SER A 18 14.59 -10.30 0.41
N PRO A 19 15.50 -10.48 -0.58
CA PRO A 19 15.22 -10.13 -1.97
C PRO A 19 14.09 -10.97 -2.58
N ASN A 20 13.83 -12.16 -2.01
CA ASN A 20 12.83 -13.11 -2.48
C ASN A 20 11.47 -12.95 -1.80
N SER A 21 11.33 -11.98 -0.89
CA SER A 21 10.11 -11.78 -0.11
C SER A 21 9.37 -10.52 -0.55
N ARG A 22 8.04 -10.59 -0.55
CA ARG A 22 7.11 -9.47 -0.80
C ARG A 22 6.00 -9.54 0.25
N ALA A 23 5.43 -8.39 0.59
CA ALA A 23 4.39 -8.30 1.62
C ALA A 23 3.40 -7.18 1.31
N ILE A 24 2.17 -7.35 1.79
CA ILE A 24 1.12 -6.33 1.78
C ILE A 24 0.87 -5.95 3.23
N TYR A 25 0.86 -4.65 3.50
CA TYR A 25 0.54 -4.10 4.82
C TYR A 25 -0.68 -3.21 4.70
N GLY A 26 -1.63 -3.39 5.63
CA GLY A 26 -2.69 -2.42 5.87
C GLY A 26 -2.12 -1.31 6.74
N VAL A 27 -2.42 -0.06 6.40
CA VAL A 27 -1.96 1.11 7.15
C VAL A 27 -3.16 1.96 7.50
N ASP A 28 -3.49 2.01 8.79
CA ASP A 28 -4.62 2.80 9.27
C ASP A 28 -4.14 4.19 9.64
N VAL A 29 -4.85 5.19 9.10
CA VAL A 29 -4.53 6.60 9.26
C VAL A 29 -5.76 7.36 9.73
N MET A 30 -5.61 8.11 10.81
CA MET A 30 -6.61 9.06 11.29
C MET A 30 -6.22 10.47 10.90
N LEU A 31 -7.21 11.33 10.67
CA LEU A 31 -6.98 12.77 10.50
C LEU A 31 -7.23 13.48 11.82
N ASP A 32 -6.30 14.34 12.24
CA ASP A 32 -6.53 15.22 13.37
C ASP A 32 -7.47 16.39 13.01
N SER A 33 -7.79 17.25 13.99
CA SER A 33 -8.66 18.42 13.80
C SER A 33 -8.12 19.45 12.79
N SER A 34 -6.87 19.31 12.34
CA SER A 34 -6.25 20.12 11.30
C SER A 34 -6.03 19.36 10.00
N TYR A 35 -6.73 18.23 9.82
CA TYR A 35 -6.63 17.34 8.66
C TYR A 35 -5.22 16.79 8.42
N ARG A 36 -4.38 16.71 9.46
CA ARG A 36 -3.05 16.10 9.34
C ARG A 36 -3.15 14.60 9.59
N PRO A 37 -2.52 13.76 8.74
CA PRO A 37 -2.53 12.32 8.93
C PRO A 37 -1.73 11.92 10.16
N LYS A 38 -2.30 10.99 10.93
CA LYS A 38 -1.70 10.32 12.09
C LYS A 38 -1.76 8.81 11.86
N LEU A 39 -0.61 8.16 11.92
CA LEU A 39 -0.51 6.71 11.85
C LEU A 39 -1.14 6.10 13.12
N LEU A 40 -2.02 5.11 12.95
CA LEU A 40 -2.60 4.34 14.05
C LEU A 40 -1.94 2.96 14.15
N GLU A 41 -1.99 2.20 13.06
CA GLU A 41 -1.46 0.84 13.01
C GLU A 41 -0.87 0.50 11.64
N VAL A 42 0.00 -0.51 11.64
CA VAL A 42 0.52 -1.18 10.46
C VAL A 42 0.30 -2.67 10.66
N THR A 43 -0.56 -3.26 9.82
CA THR A 43 -1.03 -4.64 9.97
C THR A 43 -0.51 -5.50 8.83
N TYR A 44 0.21 -6.57 9.16
CA TYR A 44 0.67 -7.56 8.19
C TYR A 44 -0.49 -8.47 7.77
N CYS A 45 -0.61 -8.75 6.47
CA CYS A 45 -1.71 -9.53 5.89
C CYS A 45 -3.12 -8.97 6.21
N PRO A 46 -3.42 -7.73 5.77
CA PRO A 46 -4.73 -7.12 6.03
C PRO A 46 -5.87 -7.86 5.30
N ASP A 47 -7.10 -7.71 5.81
CA ASP A 47 -8.30 -8.14 5.08
C ASP A 47 -8.55 -7.22 3.87
N CYS A 48 -8.40 -7.78 2.67
CA CYS A 48 -8.59 -7.07 1.41
C CYS A 48 -10.00 -7.25 0.81
N THR A 49 -10.95 -7.85 1.52
CA THR A 49 -12.30 -8.14 1.00
C THR A 49 -12.99 -6.89 0.46
N ARG A 50 -12.87 -5.76 1.17
CA ARG A 50 -13.44 -4.49 0.69
C ARG A 50 -12.80 -4.01 -0.60
N ALA A 51 -11.46 -4.08 -0.70
CA ALA A 51 -10.75 -3.68 -1.92
C ALA A 51 -11.15 -4.53 -3.13
N CYS A 52 -11.58 -5.78 -2.91
CA CYS A 52 -12.07 -6.66 -3.97
C CYS A 52 -13.50 -6.34 -4.42
N ASN A 53 -14.30 -5.68 -3.57
CA ASN A 53 -15.74 -5.49 -3.79
C ASN A 53 -16.13 -4.09 -4.28
N TYR A 54 -15.30 -3.08 -4.01
CA TYR A 54 -15.59 -1.70 -4.35
C TYR A 54 -14.71 -1.20 -5.48
N ASP A 55 -15.35 -0.65 -6.51
CA ASP A 55 -14.66 0.12 -7.54
C ASP A 55 -14.25 1.48 -6.96
N THR A 56 -13.03 1.92 -7.25
CA THR A 56 -12.46 3.18 -6.77
C THR A 56 -11.97 4.04 -7.93
N GLU A 57 -11.89 5.35 -7.74
CA GLU A 57 -11.27 6.24 -8.73
C GLU A 57 -9.75 6.30 -8.51
N ALA A 58 -9.00 6.17 -9.60
CA ALA A 58 -7.56 6.30 -9.59
C ALA A 58 -7.18 7.77 -9.34
N ILE A 59 -6.53 8.03 -8.20
CA ILE A 59 -5.99 9.37 -7.86
C ILE A 59 -4.62 9.60 -8.53
N VAL A 60 -3.96 8.53 -8.98
CA VAL A 60 -2.66 8.53 -9.66
C VAL A 60 -2.76 7.75 -10.97
N GLY A 61 -1.97 8.12 -11.99
CA GLY A 61 -1.83 7.32 -13.22
C GLY A 61 -2.83 7.61 -14.35
N GLY A 62 -3.30 8.86 -14.51
CA GLY A 62 -4.13 9.26 -15.66
C GLY A 62 -5.65 9.15 -15.43
N GLY A 63 -6.08 8.80 -14.21
CA GLY A 63 -7.48 8.74 -13.81
C GLY A 63 -8.19 7.44 -14.24
N GLY A 64 -9.50 7.38 -14.01
CA GLY A 64 -10.34 6.24 -14.37
C GLY A 64 -10.73 5.35 -13.18
N VAL A 65 -11.52 4.32 -13.46
CA VAL A 65 -12.06 3.40 -12.45
C VAL A 65 -11.11 2.21 -12.28
N ILE A 66 -10.61 2.03 -11.06
CA ILE A 66 -9.96 0.80 -10.61
C ILE A 66 -11.06 -0.13 -10.15
N ARG A 67 -11.23 -1.24 -10.86
CA ARG A 67 -12.27 -2.21 -10.50
C ARG A 67 -11.82 -3.06 -9.33
N GLY A 68 -12.69 -3.22 -8.33
CA GLY A 68 -12.34 -3.99 -7.14
C GLY A 68 -11.93 -5.43 -7.48
N ARG A 69 -12.63 -6.06 -8.43
CA ARG A 69 -12.31 -7.42 -8.91
C ARG A 69 -10.90 -7.59 -9.47
N ASP A 70 -10.26 -6.51 -9.91
CA ASP A 70 -8.92 -6.52 -10.49
C ASP A 70 -7.82 -6.29 -9.42
N PHE A 71 -8.20 -6.07 -8.15
CA PHE A 71 -7.30 -5.73 -7.05
C PHE A 71 -6.09 -6.66 -6.92
N PHE A 72 -6.30 -7.98 -6.86
CA PHE A 72 -5.20 -8.93 -6.71
C PHE A 72 -4.29 -8.98 -7.94
N ASN A 73 -4.83 -8.77 -9.14
CA ASN A 73 -4.01 -8.70 -10.36
C ASN A 73 -3.11 -7.46 -10.33
N ILE A 74 -3.65 -6.32 -9.89
CA ILE A 74 -2.89 -5.08 -9.73
C ILE A 74 -1.77 -5.24 -8.69
N VAL A 75 -2.10 -5.80 -7.53
CA VAL A 75 -1.11 -6.08 -6.48
C VAL A 75 -0.02 -7.03 -6.99
N PHE A 76 -0.41 -8.08 -7.71
CA PHE A 76 0.55 -9.01 -8.31
C PHE A 76 1.48 -8.33 -9.31
N GLY A 77 0.92 -7.54 -10.24
CA GLY A 77 1.69 -6.77 -11.22
C GLY A 77 2.70 -5.84 -10.55
N CYS A 78 2.28 -5.14 -9.50
CA CYS A 78 3.16 -4.26 -8.72
C CYS A 78 4.29 -5.02 -8.03
N LEU A 79 3.99 -6.13 -7.33
CA LEU A 79 4.97 -6.83 -6.49
C LEU A 79 5.94 -7.72 -7.28
N PHE A 80 5.50 -8.25 -8.41
CA PHE A 80 6.21 -9.30 -9.15
C PHE A 80 6.58 -8.93 -10.59
N LEU A 81 5.87 -7.99 -11.22
CA LEU A 81 6.10 -7.62 -12.63
C LEU A 81 6.67 -6.19 -12.80
N ASN A 82 6.93 -5.48 -11.70
CA ASN A 82 7.40 -4.08 -11.67
C ASN A 82 6.44 -3.09 -12.37
N GLU A 83 5.13 -3.40 -12.37
CA GLU A 83 4.14 -2.47 -12.91
C GLU A 83 3.96 -1.25 -12.00
N THR A 84 3.93 -0.05 -12.59
CA THR A 84 3.89 1.22 -11.84
C THR A 84 2.61 2.02 -12.05
N ALA A 85 1.61 1.46 -12.74
CA ALA A 85 0.39 2.19 -13.14
C ALA A 85 -0.37 2.80 -11.95
N HIS A 86 -0.39 2.10 -10.81
CA HIS A 86 -1.09 2.51 -9.59
C HIS A 86 -0.14 2.77 -8.41
N VAL A 87 1.13 3.04 -8.70
CA VAL A 87 2.18 3.29 -7.70
C VAL A 87 2.44 4.79 -7.60
N SER A 88 2.44 5.33 -6.39
CA SER A 88 2.86 6.72 -6.16
C SER A 88 4.37 6.87 -6.40
N PRO A 89 4.84 7.98 -7.01
CA PRO A 89 6.27 8.27 -7.07
C PRO A 89 6.93 8.25 -5.69
N ILE A 90 8.18 7.77 -5.61
CA ILE A 90 8.99 7.67 -4.38
C ILE A 90 9.64 9.00 -4.00
#